data_AF-A0A3B0QMH0-F1
#
_entry.id   AF-A0A3B0QMH0-F1
#
_cell.length_a   1.000
_cell.length_b   1.000
_cell.length_c   1.000
_cell.angle_alpha   90.00
_cell.angle_beta   90.00
_cell.angle_gamma   90.00
#
_symmetry.space_group_name_H-M   'P 1'
#
loop_
_entity.id
_entity.type
_entity.pdbx_description
1 polymer ?
#
loop_
_entity_poly.entity_id
_entity_poly.type
_entity_poly.pdbx_seq_one_letter_code
_entity_poly.pdbx_strand_id
1 'polypeptide(L)'
;MKLILIVFIATVIAIIAQTGSPQAAGLGDIEINNQAKSRKEAGVGPVIFPHTLHEKYDKCATCHPKLFKKKKGANMINMGANMQGEYCGACHNGMKAYPMFHCDKCHTDVMQVK
;
A
#
# COMPACT_ATOMS: atom_id res chain seq x y z
N MET A 1 47.66 -23.96 2.06
CA MET A 1 47.10 -23.66 0.72
C MET A 1 45.69 -24.21 0.51
N LYS A 2 45.42 -25.52 0.72
CA LYS A 2 44.07 -26.10 0.59
C LYS A 2 43.02 -25.50 1.54
N LEU A 3 43.39 -25.18 2.78
CA LEU A 3 42.47 -24.55 3.75
C LEU A 3 42.06 -23.12 3.37
N ILE A 4 42.98 -22.32 2.82
CA ILE A 4 42.73 -20.93 2.40
C ILE A 4 41.83 -20.91 1.15
N LEU A 5 42.01 -21.87 0.24
CA LEU A 5 41.16 -22.02 -0.95
C LEU A 5 39.72 -22.41 -0.59
N ILE A 6 39.52 -23.26 0.43
CA ILE A 6 38.19 -23.67 0.91
C ILE A 6 37.45 -22.51 1.57
N VAL A 7 38.14 -21.68 2.37
CA VAL A 7 37.55 -20.48 2.99
C VAL A 7 37.14 -19.45 1.94
N PHE A 8 37.98 -19.22 0.92
CA PHE A 8 37.64 -18.32 -0.19
C PHE A 8 36.42 -18.82 -0.97
N ILE A 9 36.36 -20.11 -1.31
CA ILE A 9 35.21 -20.71 -2.02
C ILE A 9 33.94 -20.60 -1.17
N ALA A 10 33.99 -20.87 0.13
CA ALA A 10 32.84 -20.75 1.02
C ALA A 10 32.33 -19.29 1.14
N THR A 11 33.23 -18.31 1.19
CA THR A 11 32.85 -16.88 1.23
C THR A 11 32.24 -16.39 -0.09
N VAL A 12 32.74 -16.87 -1.24
CA VAL A 12 32.17 -16.53 -2.56
C VAL A 12 30.76 -17.13 -2.71
N ILE A 13 30.53 -18.36 -2.24
CA ILE A 13 29.20 -18.99 -2.24
C ILE A 13 28.20 -18.21 -1.38
N ALA A 14 28.62 -17.68 -0.23
CA ALA A 14 27.75 -16.88 0.65
C ALA A 14 27.36 -15.50 0.08
N ILE A 15 28.17 -14.94 -0.83
CA ILE A 15 27.86 -13.67 -1.51
C ILE A 15 26.82 -13.88 -2.62
N ILE A 16 26.87 -15.02 -3.33
CA ILE A 16 25.93 -15.33 -4.41
C ILE A 16 24.50 -15.62 -3.87
N ALA A 17 24.38 -16.08 -2.62
CA ALA A 17 23.09 -16.38 -2.00
C ALA A 17 22.26 -15.14 -1.59
N GLN A 18 22.82 -13.93 -1.62
CA GLN A 18 22.13 -12.71 -1.13
C GLN A 18 21.46 -11.88 -2.22
N THR A 19 21.70 -12.15 -3.51
CA THR A 19 21.19 -11.32 -4.62
C THR A 19 19.78 -11.70 -5.10
N GLY A 20 19.15 -12.69 -4.49
CA GLY A 20 17.84 -13.21 -4.89
C GLY A 20 16.72 -12.86 -3.92
N SER A 21 16.55 -11.60 -3.54
CA SER A 21 15.23 -11.17 -3.04
C SER A 21 14.32 -11.03 -4.25
N PRO A 22 13.25 -11.82 -4.41
CA PRO A 22 12.25 -11.50 -5.41
C PRO A 22 11.71 -10.12 -5.07
N GLN A 23 12.09 -9.10 -5.84
CA GLN A 23 11.31 -7.86 -5.87
C GLN A 23 9.89 -8.31 -6.14
N ALA A 24 9.00 -8.06 -5.18
CA ALA A 24 7.58 -8.29 -5.36
C ALA A 24 7.20 -7.62 -6.69
N ALA A 25 6.82 -8.42 -7.68
CA ALA A 25 6.18 -7.90 -8.86
C ALA A 25 5.05 -7.00 -8.37
N GLY A 26 5.10 -5.71 -8.71
CA GLY A 26 4.21 -4.70 -8.13
C GLY A 26 2.77 -5.21 -8.20
N LEU A 27 2.10 -5.24 -7.05
CA LEU A 27 0.73 -5.76 -6.90
C LEU A 27 -0.29 -5.02 -7.80
N GLY A 28 0.15 -3.92 -8.42
CA GLY A 28 -0.65 -3.10 -9.31
C GLY A 28 -1.65 -2.27 -8.54
N ASP A 29 -2.69 -1.85 -9.26
CA ASP A 29 -3.77 -1.08 -8.68
C ASP A 29 -4.76 -2.02 -7.98
N ILE A 30 -5.09 -1.69 -6.73
CA ILE A 30 -6.00 -2.46 -5.89
C ILE A 30 -7.34 -1.74 -5.82
N GLU A 31 -8.37 -2.33 -6.41
CA GLU A 31 -9.74 -1.85 -6.20
C GLU A 31 -10.23 -2.19 -4.78
N ILE A 32 -10.72 -1.16 -4.09
CA ILE A 32 -11.37 -1.24 -2.78
C ILE A 32 -12.87 -0.99 -2.97
N ASN A 33 -13.65 -2.07 -2.83
CA ASN A 33 -15.09 -2.08 -3.11
C ASN A 33 -15.95 -2.61 -1.93
N ASN A 34 -15.37 -2.81 -0.74
CA ASN A 34 -16.06 -3.48 0.37
C ASN A 34 -17.10 -2.62 1.15
N GLN A 35 -17.31 -1.36 0.77
CA GLN A 35 -18.26 -0.42 1.39
C GLN A 35 -19.35 0.05 0.40
N ALA A 36 -19.97 -0.87 -0.34
CA ALA A 36 -20.83 -0.51 -1.48
C ALA A 36 -22.03 0.37 -1.10
N LYS A 37 -22.69 0.10 0.04
CA LYS A 37 -23.87 0.88 0.48
C LYS A 37 -23.51 2.34 0.75
N SER A 38 -22.54 2.59 1.63
CA SER A 38 -22.15 3.95 2.01
C SER A 38 -21.57 4.76 0.85
N ARG A 39 -20.81 4.12 -0.05
CA ARG A 39 -20.32 4.80 -1.25
C ARG A 39 -21.44 5.23 -2.19
N LYS A 40 -22.44 4.36 -2.41
CA LYS A 40 -23.63 4.70 -3.21
C LYS A 40 -24.42 5.84 -2.58
N GLU A 41 -24.63 5.81 -1.27
CA GLU A 41 -25.32 6.89 -0.53
C GLU A 41 -24.54 8.22 -0.62
N ALA A 42 -23.21 8.17 -0.64
CA ALA A 42 -22.35 9.33 -0.83
C ALA A 42 -22.17 9.77 -2.29
N GLY A 43 -22.76 9.06 -3.26
CA GLY A 43 -22.63 9.40 -4.69
C GLY A 43 -21.22 9.23 -5.24
N VAL A 44 -20.44 8.26 -4.73
CA VAL A 44 -19.07 7.98 -5.18
C VAL A 44 -18.87 6.52 -5.59
N GLY A 45 -17.98 6.29 -6.55
CA GLY A 45 -17.57 4.97 -7.02
C GLY A 45 -16.59 4.25 -6.08
N PRO A 46 -16.13 3.04 -6.44
CA PRO A 46 -15.05 2.35 -5.74
C PRO A 46 -13.76 3.16 -5.72
N VAL A 47 -12.85 2.80 -4.81
CA VAL A 47 -11.52 3.42 -4.74
C VAL A 47 -10.52 2.56 -5.50
N ILE A 48 -9.67 3.19 -6.30
CA ILE A 48 -8.51 2.54 -6.94
C ILE A 48 -7.26 2.97 -6.17
N PHE A 49 -6.64 2.03 -5.46
CA PHE A 49 -5.41 2.28 -4.71
C PHE A 49 -4.19 1.88 -5.54
N PRO A 50 -3.34 2.82 -5.99
CA PRO A 50 -2.16 2.50 -6.77
C PRO A 50 -1.02 2.03 -5.86
N HIS A 51 -0.93 0.72 -5.61
CA HIS A 51 0.05 0.14 -4.67
C HIS A 51 1.48 0.44 -5.12
N THR A 52 1.76 0.31 -6.41
CA THR A 52 3.07 0.62 -7.01
C THR A 52 3.47 2.09 -6.83
N LEU A 53 2.50 3.02 -6.81
CA LEU A 53 2.81 4.44 -6.56
C LEU A 53 3.22 4.64 -5.10
N HIS A 54 2.50 4.03 -4.16
CA HIS A 54 2.80 4.15 -2.74
C HIS A 54 4.12 3.46 -2.36
N GLU A 55 4.44 2.33 -2.98
CA GLU A 55 5.73 1.65 -2.81
C GLU A 55 6.94 2.48 -3.23
N LYS A 56 6.77 3.45 -4.16
CA LYS A 56 7.85 4.36 -4.56
C LYS A 56 8.20 5.37 -3.47
N TYR A 57 7.25 5.69 -2.59
CA TYR A 57 7.44 6.68 -1.53
C TYR A 57 7.63 6.05 -0.15
N ASP A 58 7.07 4.86 0.07
CA ASP A 58 7.03 4.21 1.37
C ASP A 58 7.42 2.73 1.31
N LYS A 59 7.93 2.24 2.44
CA LYS A 59 8.29 0.82 2.61
C LYS A 59 7.08 0.00 3.01
N CYS A 60 7.10 -1.30 2.70
CA CYS A 60 6.00 -2.23 3.03
C CYS A 60 5.61 -2.19 4.52
N ALA A 61 6.60 -2.02 5.41
CA ALA A 61 6.40 -1.97 6.86
C ALA A 61 5.72 -0.68 7.36
N THR A 62 5.76 0.41 6.58
CA THR A 62 5.01 1.64 6.90
C THR A 62 3.51 1.35 6.94
N CYS A 63 3.02 0.56 5.97
CA CYS A 63 1.61 0.24 5.82
C CYS A 63 1.22 -1.07 6.51
N HIS A 64 2.03 -2.11 6.39
CA HIS A 64 1.69 -3.46 6.81
C HIS A 64 2.52 -3.95 8.00
N PRO A 65 1.90 -4.65 8.98
CA PRO A 65 0.46 -4.94 9.08
C PRO A 65 -0.34 -3.81 9.77
N LYS A 66 0.35 -2.75 10.21
CA LYS A 66 -0.18 -1.77 11.16
C LYS A 66 -1.43 -1.04 10.66
N LEU A 67 -1.36 -0.44 9.48
CA LEU A 67 -2.47 0.32 8.90
C LEU A 67 -3.37 -0.60 8.06
N PHE A 68 -2.75 -1.52 7.32
CA PHE A 68 -3.47 -2.45 6.46
C PHE A 68 -3.02 -3.88 6.72
N LYS A 69 -3.97 -4.81 6.81
CA LYS A 69 -3.68 -6.25 6.73
C LYS A 69 -3.22 -6.63 5.31
N LYS A 70 -2.28 -7.57 5.19
CA LYS A 70 -1.78 -8.13 3.91
C LYS A 70 -2.79 -9.10 3.26
N LYS A 71 -4.06 -8.71 3.20
CA LYS A 71 -5.17 -9.47 2.61
C LYS A 71 -6.23 -8.51 2.08
N LYS A 72 -6.53 -8.61 0.78
CA LYS A 72 -7.57 -7.78 0.13
C LYS A 72 -8.90 -7.92 0.86
N GLY A 73 -9.56 -6.79 1.14
CA GLY A 73 -10.87 -6.75 1.82
C GLY A 73 -10.85 -7.07 3.32
N ALA A 74 -9.69 -7.34 3.93
CA ALA A 74 -9.62 -7.70 5.36
C ALA A 74 -9.68 -6.51 6.34
N ASN A 75 -9.60 -5.28 5.82
CA ASN A 75 -9.72 -4.05 6.58
C ASN A 75 -11.10 -3.42 6.34
N MET A 76 -11.75 -2.94 7.39
CA MET A 76 -13.04 -2.22 7.29
C MET A 76 -12.79 -0.72 7.13
N ILE A 77 -12.19 -0.36 5.99
CA ILE A 77 -11.85 1.03 5.65
C ILE A 77 -13.14 1.80 5.41
N ASN A 78 -13.32 2.91 6.11
CA ASN A 78 -14.43 3.83 5.91
C ASN A 78 -13.96 5.28 6.15
N MET A 79 -14.73 6.26 5.67
CA MET A 79 -14.34 7.67 5.79
C MET A 79 -14.28 8.15 7.24
N GLY A 80 -15.13 7.66 8.14
CA GLY A 80 -15.06 8.01 9.57
C GLY A 80 -13.72 7.62 10.20
N ALA A 81 -13.22 6.42 9.90
CA ALA A 81 -11.90 5.96 10.34
C ALA A 81 -10.76 6.75 9.69
N ASN A 82 -10.86 7.02 8.37
CA ASN A 82 -9.87 7.86 7.69
C ASN A 82 -9.77 9.26 8.32
N MET A 83 -10.89 9.89 8.63
CA MET A 83 -10.91 11.22 9.26
C MET A 83 -10.34 11.21 10.69
N GLN A 84 -10.28 10.05 11.33
CA GLN A 84 -9.63 9.85 12.64
C GLN A 84 -8.13 9.52 12.53
N GLY A 85 -7.55 9.57 11.32
CA GLY A 85 -6.14 9.31 11.10
C GLY A 85 -5.79 7.82 10.91
N GLU A 86 -6.78 6.96 10.71
CA GLU A 86 -6.56 5.55 10.36
C GLU A 86 -6.43 5.38 8.85
N TYR A 87 -5.93 4.20 8.42
CA TYR A 87 -5.83 3.80 7.02
C TYR A 87 -5.18 4.87 6.12
N CYS A 88 -5.94 5.47 5.20
CA CYS A 88 -5.46 6.49 4.28
C CYS A 88 -5.15 7.79 5.01
N GLY A 89 -5.96 8.14 6.02
CA GLY A 89 -5.84 9.37 6.79
C GLY A 89 -4.59 9.45 7.68
N ALA A 90 -3.90 8.32 7.91
CA ALA A 90 -2.60 8.32 8.59
C ALA A 90 -1.54 9.17 7.85
N CYS A 91 -1.70 9.30 6.52
CA CYS A 91 -0.84 10.10 5.65
C CYS A 91 -1.61 11.21 4.92
N HIS A 92 -2.83 10.96 4.44
CA HIS A 92 -3.69 11.94 3.75
C HIS A 92 -4.38 12.90 4.72
N ASN A 93 -3.59 13.56 5.56
CA ASN A 93 -4.03 14.45 6.64
C ASN A 93 -3.75 15.94 6.35
N GLY A 94 -3.30 16.28 5.15
CA GLY A 94 -2.91 17.64 4.77
C GLY A 94 -1.50 18.05 5.21
N MET A 95 -0.78 17.19 5.95
CA MET A 95 0.61 17.41 6.34
C MET A 95 1.58 16.54 5.57
N LYS A 96 1.32 15.22 5.49
CA LYS A 96 2.21 14.26 4.78
C LYS A 96 1.80 14.06 3.32
N ALA A 97 0.50 14.07 3.06
CA ALA A 97 -0.09 13.99 1.73
C ALA A 97 -1.35 14.88 1.69
N TYR A 98 -1.92 15.04 0.50
CA TYR A 98 -3.14 15.84 0.31
C TYR A 98 -4.26 15.34 1.25
N PRO A 99 -5.14 16.25 1.71
CA PRO A 99 -6.17 15.93 2.69
C PRO A 99 -7.33 15.10 2.11
N MET A 100 -8.04 14.36 2.97
CA MET A 100 -9.10 13.41 2.61
C MET A 100 -10.35 14.00 1.91
N PHE A 101 -10.50 15.33 1.81
CA PHE A 101 -11.69 15.95 1.21
C PHE A 101 -11.66 16.03 -0.33
N HIS A 102 -10.58 15.62 -0.97
CA HIS A 102 -10.52 15.48 -2.43
C HIS A 102 -11.07 14.13 -2.88
N CYS A 103 -12.40 13.99 -2.90
CA CYS A 103 -13.10 12.73 -3.19
C CYS A 103 -12.64 12.09 -4.51
N ASP A 104 -12.43 12.91 -5.53
CA ASP A 104 -12.04 12.54 -6.91
C ASP A 104 -10.64 11.95 -7.03
N LYS A 105 -9.78 12.19 -6.03
CA LYS A 105 -8.40 11.64 -6.02
C LYS A 105 -8.36 10.17 -5.66
N CYS A 106 -9.42 9.66 -5.02
CA CYS A 106 -9.47 8.30 -4.53
C CYS A 106 -10.62 7.52 -5.17
N HIS A 107 -11.81 8.11 -5.19
CA HIS A 107 -13.01 7.48 -5.70
C HIS A 107 -13.15 7.70 -7.20
N THR A 108 -13.53 6.64 -7.93
CA THR A 108 -14.06 6.78 -9.28
C THR A 108 -15.46 7.40 -9.23
N ASP A 109 -15.96 7.90 -10.37
CA ASP A 109 -17.37 8.26 -10.56
C ASP A 109 -17.96 9.15 -9.45
N VAL A 110 -17.21 10.16 -9.01
CA VAL A 110 -17.69 11.13 -8.02
C VAL A 110 -18.79 11.95 -8.65
N MET A 111 -20.03 11.68 -8.27
CA MET A 111 -21.16 12.50 -8.67
C MET A 111 -20.99 13.86 -8.00
N GLN A 112 -20.50 14.83 -8.78
CA GLN A 112 -20.41 16.22 -8.35
C GLN A 112 -21.81 16.63 -7.87
N VAL A 113 -21.92 17.00 -6.61
CA VAL A 113 -23.10 17.72 -6.12
C VAL A 113 -23.09 19.05 -6.87
N LYS A 114 -23.94 19.15 -7.88
CA LYS A 114 -24.19 20.43 -8.58
C LYS A 114 -24.75 21.45 -7.60
#